data_AF-A0A7C5LWD7-F1
#
_entry.id   AF-A0A7C5LWD7-F1
#
_cell.length_a   1.000
_cell.length_b   1.000
_cell.length_c   1.000
_cell.angle_alpha   90.00
_cell.angle_beta   90.00
_cell.angle_gamma   90.00
#
_symmetry.space_group_name_H-M   'P 1'
#
loop_
_entity.id
_entity.type
_entity.pdbx_description
1 polymer ?
#
loop_
_entity_poly.entity_id
_entity_poly.type
_entity_poly.pdbx_seq_one_letter_code
_entity_poly.pdbx_strand_id
1 'polypeptide(L)'
;MIPLADSGAAWLIVAFVYLAALPAWDYTRSWSRMWRGQPGRWAAALRRWRGEPWLAAALRLAYCLGVPYAALLLGVADARRMGLAGLPWWPELPVGAAAGLAGAALLAWSWGRVAAVSYRRGSRRRLFTAEWQALHAPWGWASLLLEVLCLQMSWAFVRGAAIRFAGLYAGVFLGLALMGATWLLRPGRLESLGDLEARASSFLTAGLALVTSLVFLYAENLWLCGLVHAMGLAAAALAAGRAYART
;
A
#
# COMPACT_ATOMS: atom_id res chain seq x y z
N MET A 1 -27.53 -20.40 12.28
CA MET A 1 -26.66 -19.24 12.58
C MET A 1 -25.81 -19.59 13.78
N ILE A 2 -24.51 -19.85 13.58
CA ILE A 2 -23.58 -20.13 14.67
C ILE A 2 -23.16 -18.77 15.26
N PRO A 3 -23.39 -18.52 16.56
CA PRO A 3 -22.98 -17.26 17.19
C PRO A 3 -21.45 -17.27 17.30
N LEU A 4 -20.76 -16.66 16.34
CA LEU A 4 -19.32 -16.42 16.37
C LEU A 4 -19.01 -15.27 17.36
N ALA A 5 -19.22 -15.53 18.65
CA ALA A 5 -18.78 -14.64 19.73
C ALA A 5 -17.25 -14.37 19.67
N ASP A 6 -16.48 -15.27 19.05
CA ASP A 6 -15.01 -15.19 18.94
C ASP A 6 -14.47 -14.65 17.60
N SER A 7 -15.34 -14.18 16.70
CA SER A 7 -14.95 -13.61 15.39
C SER A 7 -13.91 -12.48 15.49
N GLY A 8 -13.94 -11.71 16.58
CA GLY A 8 -13.00 -10.60 16.81
C GLY A 8 -11.56 -11.07 17.00
N ALA A 9 -11.33 -12.08 17.85
CA ALA A 9 -10.00 -12.63 18.08
C ALA A 9 -9.46 -13.34 16.83
N ALA A 10 -10.33 -14.07 16.12
CA ALA A 10 -9.97 -14.73 14.87
C ALA A 10 -9.46 -13.73 13.82
N TRP A 11 -10.12 -12.58 13.64
CA TRP A 11 -9.66 -11.57 12.68
C TRP A 11 -8.29 -11.00 13.07
N LEU A 12 -8.07 -10.71 14.35
CA LEU A 12 -6.77 -10.23 14.82
C LEU A 12 -5.64 -11.23 14.57
N ILE A 13 -5.89 -12.52 14.85
CA ILE A 13 -4.91 -13.58 14.59
C ILE A 13 -4.61 -13.66 13.09
N VAL A 14 -5.63 -13.70 12.23
CA VAL A 14 -5.43 -13.77 10.78
C VAL A 14 -4.72 -12.51 10.26
N ALA A 15 -5.07 -11.32 10.76
CA ALA A 15 -4.41 -10.07 10.41
C ALA A 15 -2.94 -10.05 10.86
N PHE A 16 -2.62 -10.62 12.02
CA PHE A 16 -1.24 -10.74 12.49
C PHE A 16 -0.42 -11.72 11.65
N VAL A 17 -0.97 -12.91 11.36
CA VAL A 17 -0.35 -13.89 10.46
C VAL A 17 -0.13 -13.30 9.07
N TYR A 18 -1.13 -12.55 8.56
CA TYR A 18 -1.01 -11.78 7.33
C TYR A 18 0.18 -10.81 7.43
N LEU A 19 0.20 -9.90 8.40
CA LEU A 19 1.32 -8.96 8.53
C LEU A 19 2.69 -9.64 8.66
N ALA A 20 2.80 -10.75 9.40
CA ALA A 20 4.03 -11.50 9.58
C ALA A 20 4.51 -12.23 8.30
N ALA A 21 3.60 -12.63 7.42
CA ALA A 21 3.94 -13.37 6.20
C ALA A 21 4.83 -12.55 5.25
N LEU A 22 4.64 -11.23 5.16
CA LEU A 22 5.41 -10.35 4.28
C LEU A 22 6.90 -10.25 4.67
N PRO A 23 7.29 -9.85 5.89
CA PRO A 23 8.68 -9.84 6.31
C PRO A 23 9.26 -11.25 6.34
N ALA A 24 8.50 -12.27 6.78
CA ALA A 24 8.97 -13.67 6.77
C ALA A 24 9.32 -14.14 5.36
N TRP A 25 8.50 -13.81 4.36
CA TRP A 25 8.79 -14.09 2.96
C TRP A 25 10.06 -13.40 2.48
N ASP A 26 10.23 -12.11 2.78
CA ASP A 26 11.43 -11.36 2.37
C ASP A 26 12.71 -11.85 3.04
N TYR A 27 12.65 -12.20 4.34
CA TYR A 27 13.75 -12.85 5.04
C TYR A 27 14.06 -14.23 4.45
N THR A 28 13.03 -15.02 4.12
CA THR A 28 13.23 -16.33 3.47
C THR A 28 13.87 -16.16 2.10
N ARG A 29 13.42 -15.17 1.32
CA ARG A 29 13.98 -14.86 -0.01
C ARG A 29 15.43 -14.40 0.08
N SER A 30 15.79 -13.55 1.04
CA SER A 30 17.17 -13.13 1.25
C SER A 30 18.04 -14.30 1.74
N TRP A 31 17.54 -15.08 2.69
CA TRP A 31 18.22 -16.27 3.23
C TRP A 31 18.43 -17.36 2.17
N SER A 32 17.50 -17.51 1.23
CA SER A 32 17.61 -18.47 0.11
C SER A 32 18.79 -18.23 -0.82
N ARG A 33 19.48 -17.08 -0.70
CA ARG A 33 20.73 -16.79 -1.41
C ARG A 33 21.93 -17.50 -0.78
N MET A 34 21.84 -17.87 0.50
CA MET A 34 22.89 -18.56 1.25
C MET A 34 22.74 -20.08 1.23
N TRP A 35 21.62 -20.60 0.72
CA TRP A 35 21.36 -22.03 0.63
C TRP A 35 22.35 -22.73 -0.30
N ARG A 36 22.94 -23.83 0.18
CA ARG A 36 23.84 -24.71 -0.59
C ARG A 36 23.09 -25.97 -1.04
N GLY A 37 23.66 -26.71 -1.99
CA GLY A 37 23.11 -27.97 -2.49
C GLY A 37 21.91 -27.81 -3.42
N GLN A 38 21.08 -28.85 -3.52
CA GLN A 38 19.89 -28.87 -4.37
C GLN A 38 18.91 -27.71 -4.12
N PRO A 39 18.46 -27.40 -2.89
CA PRO A 39 17.51 -26.30 -2.67
C PRO A 39 18.04 -24.93 -3.14
N GLY A 40 19.35 -24.70 -3.02
CA GLY A 40 20.00 -23.50 -3.56
C GLY A 40 19.95 -23.42 -5.08
N ARG A 41 20.11 -24.56 -5.79
CA ARG A 41 19.99 -24.63 -7.26
C ARG A 41 18.57 -24.34 -7.71
N TRP A 42 17.57 -24.88 -7.02
CA TRP A 42 16.15 -24.67 -7.34
C TRP A 42 15.76 -23.20 -7.12
N ALA A 43 16.15 -22.63 -5.97
CA ALA A 43 15.92 -21.21 -5.71
C ALA A 43 16.64 -20.31 -6.73
N ALA A 44 17.86 -20.67 -7.15
CA ALA A 44 18.57 -19.95 -8.19
C ALA A 44 17.91 -20.08 -9.57
N ALA A 45 17.40 -21.26 -9.92
CA ALA A 45 16.66 -21.50 -11.15
C ALA A 45 15.37 -20.66 -11.19
N LEU A 46 14.61 -20.66 -10.10
CA LEU A 46 13.39 -19.86 -9.98
C LEU A 46 13.67 -18.36 -10.10
N ARG A 47 14.75 -17.85 -9.47
CA ARG A 47 15.15 -16.44 -9.58
C ARG A 47 15.62 -16.03 -10.98
N ARG A 48 16.13 -16.99 -11.77
CA ARG A 48 16.59 -16.75 -13.15
C ARG A 48 15.48 -16.96 -14.18
N TRP A 49 14.34 -17.51 -13.77
CA TRP A 49 13.23 -17.76 -14.66
C TRP A 49 12.62 -16.43 -15.14
N ARG A 50 12.45 -16.29 -16.47
CA ARG A 50 11.92 -15.08 -17.09
C ARG A 50 10.50 -14.70 -16.60
N GLY A 51 9.75 -15.68 -16.09
CA GLY A 51 8.41 -15.48 -15.51
C GLY A 51 8.40 -15.06 -14.03
N GLU A 52 9.56 -14.95 -13.36
CA GLU A 52 9.64 -14.55 -11.95
C GLU A 52 8.89 -13.24 -11.62
N PRO A 53 8.98 -12.15 -12.40
CA PRO A 53 8.25 -10.91 -12.08
C PRO A 53 6.73 -11.10 -12.18
N TRP A 54 6.26 -11.87 -13.15
CA TRP A 54 4.84 -12.18 -13.32
C TRP A 54 4.31 -13.05 -12.19
N LEU A 55 5.07 -14.08 -11.81
CA LEU A 55 4.73 -14.93 -10.67
C LEU A 55 4.70 -14.12 -9.37
N ALA A 56 5.69 -13.24 -9.15
CA ALA A 56 5.73 -12.38 -7.98
C ALA A 56 4.51 -11.42 -7.93
N ALA A 57 4.13 -10.84 -9.07
CA ALA A 57 2.93 -10.01 -9.17
C ALA A 57 1.65 -10.81 -8.91
N ALA A 58 1.52 -12.00 -9.50
CA ALA A 58 0.36 -12.88 -9.30
C ALA A 58 0.22 -13.32 -7.84
N LEU A 59 1.32 -13.74 -7.21
CA LEU A 59 1.35 -14.10 -5.80
C LEU A 59 1.01 -12.91 -4.89
N ARG A 60 1.53 -11.71 -5.20
CA ARG A 60 1.19 -10.49 -4.46
C ARG A 60 -0.30 -10.16 -4.59
N LEU A 61 -0.88 -10.31 -5.77
CA LEU A 61 -2.31 -10.09 -6.00
C LEU A 61 -3.17 -11.12 -5.25
N ALA A 62 -2.84 -12.41 -5.39
CA ALA A 62 -3.53 -13.49 -4.68
C ALA A 62 -3.46 -13.29 -3.17
N TYR A 63 -2.32 -12.83 -2.67
CA TYR A 63 -2.13 -12.52 -1.26
C TYR A 63 -2.96 -11.31 -0.80
N CYS A 64 -2.81 -10.17 -1.48
CA CYS A 64 -3.44 -8.91 -1.09
C CYS A 64 -4.96 -8.88 -1.25
N LEU A 65 -5.49 -9.62 -2.23
CA LEU A 65 -6.93 -9.66 -2.51
C LEU A 65 -7.57 -10.96 -2.00
N GLY A 66 -6.90 -12.10 -2.23
CA GLY A 66 -7.44 -13.41 -1.91
C GLY A 66 -7.57 -13.66 -0.42
N VAL A 67 -6.58 -13.26 0.40
CA VAL A 67 -6.68 -13.47 1.87
C VAL A 67 -7.81 -12.63 2.49
N PRO A 68 -7.93 -11.32 2.24
CA PRO A 68 -9.05 -10.54 2.78
C PRO A 68 -10.41 -11.03 2.26
N TYR A 69 -10.49 -11.42 0.98
CA TYR A 69 -11.72 -11.95 0.41
C TYR A 69 -12.13 -13.30 1.03
N ALA A 70 -11.19 -14.22 1.21
CA ALA A 70 -11.45 -15.49 1.90
C ALA A 70 -11.89 -15.26 3.36
N ALA A 71 -11.27 -14.32 4.07
CA ALA A 71 -11.67 -13.97 5.42
C ALA A 71 -13.10 -13.40 5.49
N LEU A 72 -13.54 -12.64 4.48
CA LEU A 72 -14.93 -12.18 4.36
C LEU A 72 -15.90 -13.35 4.12
N LEU A 73 -15.58 -14.25 3.20
CA LEU A 73 -16.42 -15.43 2.90
C LEU A 73 -16.57 -16.36 4.12
N LEU A 74 -15.51 -16.48 4.93
CA LEU A 74 -15.51 -17.28 6.15
C LEU A 74 -16.16 -16.56 7.35
N GLY A 75 -16.61 -15.31 7.20
CA GLY A 75 -17.18 -14.52 8.29
C GLY A 75 -16.17 -14.11 9.37
N VAL A 76 -14.87 -14.22 9.09
CA VAL A 76 -13.79 -13.76 9.98
C VAL A 76 -13.66 -12.25 9.90
N ALA A 77 -13.76 -11.68 8.69
CA ALA A 77 -13.71 -10.24 8.46
C ALA A 77 -15.11 -9.66 8.24
N ASP A 78 -15.25 -8.36 8.54
CA ASP A 78 -16.49 -7.61 8.35
C ASP A 78 -16.35 -6.61 7.19
N ALA A 79 -17.27 -6.70 6.22
CA ALA A 79 -17.24 -5.87 5.01
C ALA A 79 -17.39 -4.38 5.32
N ARG A 80 -18.18 -4.02 6.34
CA ARG A 80 -18.38 -2.62 6.74
C ARG A 80 -17.10 -2.02 7.32
N ARG A 81 -16.43 -2.69 8.25
CA ARG A 81 -15.14 -2.22 8.81
C ARG A 81 -14.01 -2.15 7.79
N MET A 82 -14.09 -2.93 6.70
CA MET A 82 -13.18 -2.79 5.55
C MET A 82 -13.55 -1.63 4.63
N GLY A 83 -14.75 -1.06 4.75
CA GLY A 83 -15.30 -0.02 3.87
C GLY A 83 -15.80 -0.53 2.52
N LEU A 84 -16.13 -1.82 2.47
CA LEU A 84 -16.70 -2.48 1.29
C LEU A 84 -18.23 -2.42 1.28
N ALA A 85 -18.85 -2.24 2.44
CA ALA A 85 -20.30 -2.18 2.63
C ALA A 85 -20.71 -0.93 3.42
N GLY A 86 -21.89 -0.40 3.11
CA GLY A 86 -22.38 0.88 3.65
C GLY A 86 -21.86 2.03 2.80
N LEU A 87 -22.63 2.42 1.79
CA LEU A 87 -22.32 3.65 1.05
C LEU A 87 -22.57 4.84 1.99
N PRO A 88 -21.57 5.70 2.28
CA PRO A 88 -21.81 6.99 2.91
C PRO A 88 -22.55 7.88 1.92
N TRP A 89 -23.64 8.52 2.34
CA TRP A 89 -24.45 9.33 1.43
C TRP A 89 -24.18 10.80 1.69
N TRP A 90 -24.65 11.31 2.83
CA TRP A 90 -24.52 12.72 3.17
C TRP A 90 -24.64 12.89 4.70
N PRO A 91 -23.74 13.66 5.35
CA PRO A 91 -22.68 14.52 4.78
C PRO A 91 -21.29 13.87 4.67
N GLU A 92 -21.14 12.60 5.03
CA GLU A 92 -19.85 11.91 5.22
C GLU A 92 -19.01 11.83 3.94
N LEU A 93 -19.66 11.51 2.81
CA LEU A 93 -18.99 11.33 1.52
C LEU A 93 -18.38 12.65 0.99
N PRO A 94 -19.10 13.79 0.93
CA PRO A 94 -18.52 15.07 0.55
C PRO A 94 -17.34 15.49 1.42
N VAL A 95 -17.45 15.32 2.75
CA VAL A 95 -16.37 15.71 3.69
C VAL A 95 -15.13 14.85 3.45
N GLY A 96 -15.31 13.53 3.35
CA GLY A 96 -14.22 12.61 3.02
C GLY A 96 -13.58 12.90 1.66
N ALA A 97 -14.39 13.20 0.64
CA ALA A 97 -13.91 13.54 -0.70
C ALA A 97 -13.12 14.87 -0.71
N ALA A 98 -13.63 15.91 -0.04
CA ALA A 98 -12.95 17.19 0.09
C ALA A 98 -11.61 17.05 0.83
N ALA A 99 -11.58 16.32 1.95
CA ALA A 99 -10.36 16.03 2.68
C ALA A 99 -9.35 15.24 1.83
N GLY A 100 -9.82 14.25 1.08
CA GLY A 100 -9.00 13.45 0.18
C GLY A 100 -8.38 14.27 -0.95
N LEU A 101 -9.18 15.11 -1.62
CA LEU A 101 -8.69 15.99 -2.69
C LEU A 101 -7.70 17.03 -2.16
N ALA A 102 -7.99 17.63 -1.00
CA ALA A 102 -7.07 18.57 -0.35
C ALA A 102 -5.74 17.90 0.03
N GLY A 103 -5.78 16.70 0.61
CA GLY A 103 -4.59 15.91 0.93
C GLY A 103 -3.78 15.52 -0.31
N ALA A 104 -4.45 15.06 -1.37
CA ALA A 104 -3.81 14.73 -2.64
C ALA A 104 -3.15 15.96 -3.29
N ALA A 105 -3.82 17.11 -3.29
CA ALA A 105 -3.28 18.37 -3.80
C ALA A 105 -2.07 18.84 -2.98
N LEU A 106 -2.13 18.75 -1.65
CA LEU A 106 -1.03 19.09 -0.75
C LEU A 106 0.20 18.21 -1.01
N LEU A 107 0.02 16.90 -1.17
CA LEU A 107 1.10 15.97 -1.51
C LEU A 107 1.68 16.26 -2.90
N ALA A 108 0.84 16.50 -3.91
CA ALA A 108 1.30 16.83 -5.25
C ALA A 108 2.12 18.14 -5.27
N TRP A 109 1.66 19.16 -4.54
CA TRP A 109 2.37 20.42 -4.41
C TRP A 109 3.69 20.25 -3.66
N SER A 110 3.70 19.58 -2.51
CA SER A 110 4.91 19.40 -1.69
C SER A 110 5.98 18.60 -2.44
N TRP A 111 5.60 17.50 -3.11
CA TRP A 111 6.53 16.72 -3.92
C TRP A 111 7.00 17.45 -5.17
N GLY A 112 6.14 18.25 -5.81
CA GLY A 112 6.56 19.15 -6.89
C GLY A 112 7.62 20.15 -6.44
N ARG A 113 7.49 20.72 -5.23
CA ARG A 113 8.48 21.62 -4.63
C ARG A 113 9.78 20.89 -4.29
N VAL A 114 9.70 19.72 -3.65
CA VAL A 114 10.88 18.89 -3.34
C VAL A 114 11.63 18.53 -4.62
N ALA A 115 10.92 18.05 -5.65
CA ALA A 115 11.50 17.71 -6.94
C ALA A 115 12.22 18.91 -7.58
N ALA A 116 11.56 20.08 -7.64
CA ALA A 116 12.15 21.29 -8.19
C ALA A 116 13.44 21.72 -7.48
N VAL A 117 13.48 21.63 -6.14
CA VAL A 117 14.68 21.94 -5.35
C VAL A 117 15.78 20.91 -5.60
N SER A 118 15.43 19.62 -5.63
CA SER A 118 16.39 18.54 -5.86
C SER A 118 17.05 18.64 -7.23
N TYR A 119 16.29 18.92 -8.30
CA TYR A 119 16.84 19.03 -9.66
C TYR A 119 17.67 20.28 -9.85
N ARG A 120 17.27 21.42 -9.27
CA ARG A 120 18.10 22.66 -9.29
C ARG A 120 19.45 22.48 -8.60
N ARG A 121 19.55 21.58 -7.63
CA ARG A 121 20.82 21.21 -6.97
C ARG A 121 21.64 20.19 -7.77
N GLY A 122 21.28 19.92 -9.01
CA GLY A 122 22.02 19.03 -9.91
C GLY A 122 21.72 17.54 -9.73
N SER A 123 20.63 17.17 -9.06
CA SER A 123 20.22 15.76 -9.00
C SER A 123 19.90 15.25 -10.41
N ARG A 124 20.72 14.32 -10.92
CA ARG A 124 20.50 13.66 -12.21
C ARG A 124 19.42 12.58 -12.15
N ARG A 125 19.07 12.11 -10.95
CA ARG A 125 18.02 11.10 -10.75
C ARG A 125 16.66 11.77 -10.60
N ARG A 126 15.71 11.33 -11.42
CA ARG A 126 14.31 11.75 -11.37
C ARG A 126 13.62 11.03 -10.20
N LEU A 127 12.82 11.77 -9.44
CA LEU A 127 11.94 11.21 -8.42
C LEU A 127 10.71 10.58 -9.10
N PHE A 128 10.25 9.45 -8.57
CA PHE A 128 9.08 8.72 -9.06
C PHE A 128 9.21 8.32 -10.53
N THR A 129 10.39 7.81 -10.92
CA THR A 129 10.67 7.48 -12.32
C THR A 129 9.79 6.34 -12.78
N ALA A 130 9.64 5.30 -11.95
CA ALA A 130 8.80 4.14 -12.25
C ALA A 130 7.33 4.54 -12.46
N GLU A 131 6.78 5.36 -11.58
CA GLU A 131 5.40 5.85 -11.66
C GLU A 131 5.20 6.76 -12.88
N TRP A 132 6.14 7.66 -13.14
CA TRP A 132 6.10 8.50 -14.34
C TRP A 132 6.13 7.65 -15.62
N GLN A 133 7.02 6.65 -15.69
CA GLN A 133 7.11 5.75 -16.84
C GLN A 133 5.82 4.95 -17.02
N ALA A 134 5.24 4.43 -15.93
CA ALA A 134 3.98 3.71 -15.96
C ALA A 134 2.82 4.60 -16.47
N LEU A 135 2.77 5.88 -16.09
CA LEU A 135 1.75 6.81 -16.59
C LEU A 135 1.86 7.09 -18.10
N HIS A 136 3.04 6.92 -18.70
CA HIS A 136 3.28 7.19 -20.12
C HIS A 136 3.33 5.92 -20.98
N ALA A 137 3.49 4.75 -20.37
CA ALA A 137 3.49 3.48 -21.08
C ALA A 137 2.06 3.06 -21.45
N PRO A 138 1.85 2.40 -22.61
CA PRO A 138 0.58 1.78 -22.90
C PRO A 138 0.28 0.75 -21.79
N TRP A 139 -0.90 0.87 -21.17
CA TRP A 139 -1.35 0.03 -20.04
C TRP A 139 -0.60 0.19 -18.71
N GLY A 140 0.38 1.08 -18.58
CA GLY A 140 1.08 1.24 -17.30
C GLY A 140 0.20 1.82 -16.17
N TRP A 141 -0.92 2.47 -16.52
CA TRP A 141 -1.96 2.81 -15.54
C TRP A 141 -2.56 1.58 -14.86
N ALA A 142 -2.62 0.42 -15.54
CA ALA A 142 -3.18 -0.80 -14.97
C ALA A 142 -2.27 -1.36 -13.87
N SER A 143 -0.95 -1.30 -14.04
CA SER A 143 -0.02 -1.70 -12.97
C SER A 143 -0.12 -0.79 -11.75
N LEU A 144 -0.29 0.52 -11.95
CA LEU A 144 -0.50 1.46 -10.84
C LEU A 144 -1.82 1.20 -10.12
N LEU A 145 -2.89 0.94 -10.88
CA LEU A 145 -4.20 0.61 -10.30
C LEU A 145 -4.13 -0.68 -9.48
N LEU A 146 -3.48 -1.73 -10.00
CA LEU A 146 -3.29 -2.99 -9.27
C LEU A 146 -2.49 -2.77 -7.98
N GLU A 147 -1.45 -1.94 -8.02
CA GLU A 147 -0.69 -1.58 -6.82
C GLU A 147 -1.55 -0.86 -5.78
N VAL A 148 -2.33 0.14 -6.19
CA VAL A 148 -3.26 0.86 -5.31
C VAL A 148 -4.28 -0.10 -4.71
N LEU A 149 -4.88 -1.00 -5.51
CA LEU A 149 -5.82 -2.00 -5.03
C LEU A 149 -5.18 -2.95 -4.01
N CYS A 150 -3.97 -3.45 -4.29
CA CYS A 150 -3.22 -4.29 -3.35
C CYS A 150 -2.98 -3.57 -2.02
N LEU A 151 -2.51 -2.32 -2.06
CA LEU A 151 -2.22 -1.53 -0.87
C LEU A 151 -3.49 -1.23 -0.07
N GLN A 152 -4.54 -0.75 -0.73
CA GLN A 152 -5.79 -0.38 -0.07
C GLN A 152 -6.51 -1.60 0.50
N MET A 153 -6.54 -2.74 -0.20
CA MET A 153 -7.18 -3.95 0.32
C MET A 153 -6.40 -4.53 1.50
N SER A 154 -5.07 -4.64 1.40
CA SER A 154 -4.21 -5.09 2.50
C SER A 154 -4.43 -4.23 3.73
N TRP A 155 -4.51 -2.92 3.52
CA TRP A 155 -4.68 -1.99 4.61
C TRP A 155 -6.08 -2.01 5.19
N ALA A 156 -7.13 -2.03 4.37
CA ALA A 156 -8.50 -2.18 4.82
C ALA A 156 -8.68 -3.41 5.70
N PHE A 157 -8.03 -4.52 5.36
CA PHE A 157 -8.07 -5.75 6.13
C PHE A 157 -7.46 -5.59 7.54
N VAL A 158 -6.24 -5.07 7.62
CA VAL A 158 -5.53 -4.84 8.90
C VAL A 158 -6.21 -3.77 9.74
N ARG A 159 -6.64 -2.68 9.10
CA ARG A 159 -7.41 -1.60 9.71
C ARG A 159 -8.73 -2.12 10.26
N GLY A 160 -9.45 -2.94 9.52
CA GLY A 160 -10.72 -3.51 9.97
C GLY A 160 -10.56 -4.36 11.23
N ALA A 161 -9.51 -5.18 11.31
CA ALA A 161 -9.16 -5.93 12.51
C ALA A 161 -8.83 -4.99 13.69
N ALA A 162 -8.03 -3.95 13.44
CA ALA A 162 -7.70 -2.95 14.45
C ALA A 162 -8.92 -2.14 14.94
N ILE A 163 -9.86 -1.80 14.05
CA ILE A 163 -11.13 -1.15 14.39
C ILE A 163 -11.99 -2.07 15.27
N ARG A 164 -12.01 -3.38 14.97
CA ARG A 164 -12.73 -4.36 15.78
C ARG A 164 -12.19 -4.44 17.21
N PHE A 165 -10.89 -4.22 17.39
CA PHE A 165 -10.19 -4.28 18.67
C PHE A 165 -10.25 -2.97 19.47
N ALA A 166 -9.93 -1.85 18.83
CA ALA A 166 -9.72 -0.56 19.50
C ALA A 166 -10.80 0.50 19.19
N GLY A 167 -11.84 0.15 18.43
CA GLY A 167 -12.85 1.10 17.93
C GLY A 167 -12.39 1.87 16.70
N LEU A 168 -13.29 2.67 16.10
CA LEU A 168 -13.05 3.31 14.80
C LEU A 168 -11.79 4.21 14.82
N TYR A 169 -11.77 5.24 15.66
CA TYR A 169 -10.68 6.23 15.67
C TYR A 169 -9.31 5.59 15.95
N ALA A 170 -9.15 4.95 17.11
CA ALA A 170 -7.88 4.35 17.50
C ALA A 170 -7.49 3.19 16.57
N GLY A 171 -8.47 2.41 16.09
CA GLY A 171 -8.25 1.30 15.17
C GLY A 171 -7.69 1.74 13.81
N VAL A 172 -8.12 2.87 13.26
CA VAL A 172 -7.53 3.40 12.01
C VAL A 172 -6.03 3.67 12.16
N PHE A 173 -5.65 4.40 13.21
CA PHE A 173 -4.24 4.73 13.44
C PHE A 173 -3.42 3.53 13.91
N LEU A 174 -3.99 2.62 14.69
CA LEU A 174 -3.34 1.36 15.06
C LEU A 174 -3.08 0.50 13.81
N GLY A 175 -4.04 0.37 12.91
CA GLY A 175 -3.86 -0.35 11.65
C GLY A 175 -2.75 0.27 10.78
N LEU A 176 -2.69 1.60 10.72
CA LEU A 176 -1.59 2.32 10.04
C LEU A 176 -0.23 2.05 10.71
N ALA A 177 -0.17 2.12 12.05
CA ALA A 177 1.04 1.86 12.81
C ALA A 177 1.54 0.42 12.62
N LEU A 178 0.64 -0.57 12.62
CA LEU A 178 0.97 -1.97 12.36
C LEU A 178 1.53 -2.19 10.95
N MET A 179 0.95 -1.54 9.94
CA MET A 179 1.49 -1.56 8.57
C MET A 179 2.88 -0.91 8.50
N GLY A 180 3.07 0.23 9.17
CA GLY A 180 4.37 0.90 9.27
C GLY A 180 5.42 0.03 9.96
N ALA A 181 5.08 -0.61 11.07
CA ALA A 181 5.95 -1.55 11.77
C ALA A 181 6.31 -2.74 10.88
N THR A 182 5.32 -3.32 10.18
CA THR A 182 5.55 -4.42 9.24
C THR A 182 6.48 -4.00 8.11
N TRP A 183 6.35 -2.77 7.60
CA TRP A 183 7.28 -2.23 6.61
C TRP A 183 8.70 -2.09 7.17
N LEU A 184 8.87 -1.58 8.38
CA LEU A 184 10.18 -1.44 9.05
C LEU A 184 10.86 -2.79 9.31
N LEU A 185 10.09 -3.85 9.57
CA LEU A 185 10.60 -5.20 9.80
C LEU A 185 11.11 -5.91 8.54
N ARG A 186 10.90 -5.36 7.34
CA ARG A 186 11.39 -5.99 6.11
C ARG A 186 12.89 -5.74 5.93
N PRO A 187 13.69 -6.75 5.56
CA PRO A 187 15.13 -6.60 5.39
C PRO A 187 15.47 -5.61 4.28
N GLY A 188 16.45 -4.73 4.50
CA GLY A 188 16.93 -3.78 3.50
C GLY A 188 16.12 -2.47 3.41
N ARG A 189 15.06 -2.30 4.22
CA ARG A 189 14.18 -1.11 4.11
C ARG A 189 14.81 0.16 4.64
N LEU A 190 15.50 0.10 5.78
CA LEU A 190 16.18 1.27 6.34
C LEU A 190 17.35 1.69 5.44
N GLU A 191 18.06 0.72 4.87
CA GLU A 191 19.14 0.94 3.92
C GLU A 191 18.61 1.57 2.62
N SER A 192 17.42 1.17 2.18
CA SER A 192 16.77 1.77 0.99
C SER A 192 16.44 3.25 1.17
N LEU A 193 16.36 3.77 2.40
CA LEU A 193 16.19 5.21 2.65
C LEU A 193 17.44 6.02 2.29
N GLY A 194 18.59 5.38 2.09
CA GLY A 194 19.77 6.00 1.51
C GLY A 194 19.62 6.31 0.02
N ASP A 195 18.79 5.54 -0.70
CA ASP A 195 18.46 5.82 -2.09
C ASP A 195 17.37 6.88 -2.19
N LEU A 196 17.63 7.93 -2.98
CA LEU A 196 16.75 9.09 -3.08
C LEU A 196 15.35 8.73 -3.61
N GLU A 197 15.27 7.83 -4.58
CA GLU A 197 14.02 7.44 -5.24
C GLU A 197 13.20 6.50 -4.36
N ALA A 198 13.85 5.49 -3.76
CA ALA A 198 13.18 4.59 -2.82
C ALA A 198 12.69 5.33 -1.57
N ARG A 199 13.48 6.28 -1.04
CA ARG A 199 13.07 7.17 0.05
C ARG A 199 11.85 8.01 -0.35
N ALA A 200 11.88 8.64 -1.52
CA ALA A 200 10.78 9.47 -2.00
C ALA A 200 9.48 8.65 -2.13
N SER A 201 9.56 7.49 -2.75
CA SER A 201 8.43 6.57 -2.94
C SER A 201 7.86 6.08 -1.61
N SER A 202 8.73 5.77 -0.64
CA SER A 202 8.30 5.35 0.70
C SER A 202 7.58 6.47 1.45
N PHE A 203 8.09 7.70 1.42
CA PHE A 203 7.43 8.84 2.07
C PHE A 203 6.14 9.26 1.36
N LEU A 204 6.07 9.18 0.03
CA LEU A 204 4.84 9.42 -0.70
C LEU A 204 3.79 8.38 -0.31
N THR A 205 4.15 7.10 -0.28
CA THR A 205 3.25 6.01 0.13
C THR A 205 2.76 6.21 1.57
N ALA A 206 3.65 6.59 2.50
CA ALA A 206 3.27 6.88 3.89
C ALA A 206 2.34 8.09 3.99
N GLY A 207 2.59 9.15 3.21
CA GLY A 207 1.71 10.32 3.14
C GLY A 207 0.32 9.99 2.57
N LEU A 208 0.27 9.23 1.47
CA LEU A 208 -0.98 8.75 0.87
C LEU A 208 -1.72 7.80 1.80
N ALA A 209 -0.99 6.98 2.56
CA ALA A 209 -1.57 6.20 3.62
C ALA A 209 -2.26 7.15 4.61
N LEU A 210 -1.54 8.03 5.29
CA LEU A 210 -2.13 8.98 6.24
C LEU A 210 -3.35 9.74 5.69
N VAL A 211 -3.29 10.28 4.47
CA VAL A 211 -4.44 10.96 3.84
C VAL A 211 -5.63 10.01 3.71
N THR A 212 -5.42 8.79 3.21
CA THR A 212 -6.53 7.85 3.02
C THR A 212 -7.03 7.19 4.32
N SER A 213 -6.27 7.23 5.42
CA SER A 213 -6.79 7.01 6.78
C SER A 213 -7.84 8.04 7.15
N LEU A 214 -7.51 9.32 6.93
CA LEU A 214 -8.40 10.42 7.30
C LEU A 214 -9.66 10.38 6.45
N VAL A 215 -9.54 10.14 5.14
CA VAL A 215 -10.69 9.90 4.26
C VAL A 215 -11.56 8.76 4.79
N PHE A 216 -10.94 7.66 5.22
CA PHE A 216 -11.68 6.53 5.78
C PHE A 216 -12.39 6.88 7.09
N LEU A 217 -11.79 7.67 7.97
CA LEU A 217 -12.44 8.09 9.23
C LEU A 217 -13.73 8.88 8.98
N TYR A 218 -13.78 9.65 7.89
CA TYR A 218 -14.97 10.43 7.56
C TYR A 218 -15.99 9.66 6.72
N ALA A 219 -15.55 8.86 5.76
CA ALA A 219 -16.44 8.25 4.77
C ALA A 219 -16.63 6.73 4.94
N GLU A 220 -15.78 6.04 5.71
CA GLU A 220 -15.75 4.57 5.83
C GLU A 220 -15.83 3.85 4.46
N ASN A 221 -15.28 4.44 3.39
CA ASN A 221 -15.46 3.97 2.01
C ASN A 221 -14.12 3.64 1.35
N LEU A 222 -13.90 2.35 1.07
CA LEU A 222 -12.65 1.85 0.48
C LEU A 222 -12.42 2.36 -0.93
N TRP A 223 -13.48 2.47 -1.73
CA TRP A 223 -13.38 2.90 -3.13
C TRP A 223 -12.97 4.37 -3.22
N LEU A 224 -13.50 5.22 -2.34
CA LEU A 224 -13.08 6.61 -2.20
C LEU A 224 -11.60 6.68 -1.78
N CYS A 225 -11.17 5.89 -0.79
CA CYS A 225 -9.76 5.78 -0.41
C CYS A 225 -8.88 5.36 -1.61
N GLY A 226 -9.30 4.36 -2.38
CA GLY A 226 -8.61 3.91 -3.59
C GLY A 226 -8.49 5.01 -4.65
N LEU A 227 -9.58 5.71 -4.93
CA LEU A 227 -9.59 6.82 -5.87
C LEU A 227 -8.65 7.95 -5.43
N VAL A 228 -8.75 8.38 -4.17
CA VAL A 228 -7.88 9.45 -3.61
C VAL A 228 -6.42 9.03 -3.65
N HIS A 229 -6.10 7.78 -3.29
CA HIS A 229 -4.73 7.28 -3.33
C HIS A 229 -4.18 7.29 -4.76
N ALA A 230 -4.94 6.77 -5.73
CA ALA A 230 -4.54 6.74 -7.14
C ALA A 230 -4.33 8.16 -7.69
N MET A 231 -5.25 9.08 -7.40
CA MET A 231 -5.13 10.48 -7.82
C MET A 231 -3.91 11.16 -7.19
N GLY A 232 -3.68 10.97 -5.88
CA GLY A 232 -2.54 11.54 -5.19
C GLY A 232 -1.20 11.02 -5.71
N LEU A 233 -1.11 9.71 -5.97
CA LEU A 233 0.06 9.09 -6.59
C LEU A 233 0.35 9.68 -7.98
N ALA A 234 -0.68 9.71 -8.85
CA ALA A 234 -0.55 10.25 -10.19
C ALA A 234 -0.18 11.74 -10.17
N ALA A 235 -0.83 12.53 -9.32
CA ALA A 235 -0.58 13.97 -9.21
C ALA A 235 0.84 14.28 -8.71
N ALA A 236 1.35 13.52 -7.74
CA ALA A 236 2.72 13.66 -7.25
C ALA A 236 3.76 13.29 -8.32
N ALA A 237 3.56 12.16 -9.01
CA ALA A 237 4.44 11.74 -10.12
C ALA A 237 4.44 12.78 -11.26
N LEU A 238 3.27 13.30 -11.64
CA LEU A 238 3.14 14.34 -12.66
C LEU A 238 3.77 15.68 -12.23
N ALA A 239 3.62 16.08 -10.96
CA ALA A 239 4.24 17.28 -10.44
C ALA A 239 5.78 17.19 -10.44
N ALA A 240 6.33 16.04 -10.03
CA ALA A 240 7.77 15.79 -10.08
C ALA A 240 8.30 15.74 -11.53
N GLY A 241 7.55 15.11 -12.45
CA GLY A 241 7.93 15.07 -13.86
C GLY A 241 7.95 16.45 -14.53
N ARG A 242 6.97 17.31 -14.22
CA ARG A 242 6.94 18.72 -14.66
C ARG A 242 8.11 19.53 -14.10
N ALA A 243 8.49 19.29 -12.85
CA ALA A 243 9.64 19.97 -12.25
C ALA A 243 10.95 19.59 -12.96
N TYR A 244 11.10 18.33 -13.37
CA TYR A 244 12.26 17.83 -14.11
C TYR A 244 12.37 18.44 -15.52
N ALA A 245 11.25 18.62 -16.22
CA ALA A 245 11.24 19.19 -17.57
C ALA A 245 11.62 20.69 -17.63
N ARG A 246 11.71 21.36 -16.47
CA ARG A 246 12.03 22.79 -16.36
C ARG A 246 13.48 23.07 -15.95
N THR A 247 14.27 22.03 -15.70
CA THR A 247 15.68 22.12 -15.32
C THR A 247 16.55 21.64 -16.46
#